data_AF-A0A7X7GTU9-F1
#
_entry.id   AF-A0A7X7GTU9-F1
#
_cell.length_a   1.000
_cell.length_b   1.000
_cell.length_c   1.000
_cell.angle_alpha   90.00
_cell.angle_beta   90.00
_cell.angle_gamma   90.00
#
_symmetry.space_group_name_H-M   'P 1'
#
loop_
_entity.id
_entity.type
_entity.pdbx_description
1 polymer ?
#
loop_
_entity_poly.entity_id
_entity_poly.type
_entity_poly.pdbx_seq_one_letter_code
_entity_poly.pdbx_strand_id
1 'polypeptide(L)'
;MRENSVRGARLLAALGLLATGLLSLGCEPGGVGDPCTPEDEYAADFTGYSVEQVNVESKSFQCLTRVCLVNHFQGRVSCPYGQTEETAEKCKDPANCMPGSPDYAASCRVPGQDGSQVEDRISVAVRPQRVERRADRAVYCSCRCAGPDPNANYCECPSGFTCRELVDNLGVGREQLAGSYCVKNGTQYETDSDVRECNPEEGNCGGGGANPPYND
;
A
#
# COMPACT_ATOMS: atom_id res chain seq x y z
N MET A 1 67.47 29.35 59.46
CA MET A 1 68.64 28.83 58.73
C MET A 1 68.14 27.99 57.57
N ARG A 2 68.56 28.36 56.35
CA ARG A 2 68.54 27.59 55.08
C ARG A 2 67.18 27.17 54.51
N GLU A 3 66.87 27.23 53.21
CA GLU A 3 67.44 27.85 52.01
C GLU A 3 66.40 27.64 50.87
N ASN A 4 66.52 28.45 49.82
CA ASN A 4 65.70 28.54 48.61
C ASN A 4 65.62 27.25 47.74
N SER A 5 64.63 27.15 46.83
CA SER A 5 64.84 27.06 45.35
C SER A 5 63.61 26.49 44.59
N VAL A 6 62.75 27.32 43.96
CA VAL A 6 62.54 27.56 42.50
C VAL A 6 62.57 26.34 41.53
N ARG A 7 61.48 26.12 40.76
CA ARG A 7 61.37 26.18 39.26
C ARG A 7 60.38 25.17 38.63
N GLY A 8 59.57 25.70 37.69
CA GLY A 8 59.05 25.02 36.47
C GLY A 8 57.89 24.04 36.68
N ALA A 9 56.94 23.84 35.77
CA ALA A 9 56.82 24.23 34.37
C ALA A 9 55.34 24.33 33.98
N ARG A 10 55.09 25.15 32.95
CA ARG A 10 53.80 25.45 32.32
C ARG A 10 53.40 24.36 31.30
N LEU A 11 52.08 24.32 31.04
CA LEU A 11 51.38 23.76 29.87
C LEU A 11 51.37 22.23 29.72
N LEU A 12 50.16 21.66 29.63
CA LEU A 12 49.64 21.10 28.38
C LEU A 12 48.10 21.05 28.44
N ALA A 13 47.48 21.72 27.47
CA ALA A 13 46.06 21.68 27.20
C ALA A 13 45.68 20.34 26.56
N ALA A 14 44.54 19.77 26.95
CA ALA A 14 43.83 18.80 26.15
C ALA A 14 42.34 19.14 26.21
N LEU A 15 41.88 19.90 25.20
CA LEU A 15 40.47 20.06 24.88
C LEU A 15 39.92 18.68 24.47
N GLY A 16 39.23 18.01 25.38
CA GLY A 16 38.36 16.88 25.06
C GLY A 16 36.95 17.38 24.74
N LEU A 17 36.75 17.96 23.56
CA LEU A 17 35.40 18.13 23.00
C LEU A 17 34.90 16.74 22.59
N LEU A 18 34.23 16.03 23.51
CA LEU A 18 33.36 14.93 23.15
C LEU A 18 32.19 15.52 22.34
N ALA A 19 32.30 15.43 21.01
CA ALA A 19 31.18 15.64 20.12
C ALA A 19 30.16 14.51 20.38
N THR A 20 29.12 14.81 21.15
CA THR A 20 27.91 14.01 21.28
C THR A 20 27.22 13.99 19.91
N GLY A 21 27.60 13.01 19.07
CA GLY A 21 26.85 12.65 17.87
C GLY A 21 25.51 12.05 18.28
N LEU A 22 24.51 12.91 18.48
CA LEU A 22 23.10 12.52 18.52
C LEU A 22 22.76 11.97 17.13
N LEU A 23 22.80 10.64 17.00
CA LEU A 23 22.13 9.92 15.93
C LEU A 23 20.65 10.28 16.04
N SER A 24 20.24 11.27 15.26
CA SER A 24 18.85 11.57 14.97
C SER A 24 18.36 10.44 14.08
N LEU A 25 18.07 9.28 14.71
CA LEU A 25 17.09 8.35 14.20
C LEU A 25 15.74 9.08 14.31
N GLY A 26 15.52 10.04 13.40
CA GLY A 26 14.22 10.65 13.24
C GLY A 26 13.25 9.52 12.94
N CYS A 27 12.23 9.34 13.80
CA CYS A 27 11.10 8.50 13.46
C CYS A 27 10.61 8.95 12.09
N GLU A 28 10.74 8.08 11.08
CA GLU A 28 10.13 8.34 9.79
C GLU A 28 8.62 8.53 10.01
N PRO A 29 7.99 9.50 9.33
CA PRO A 29 6.55 9.69 9.42
C PRO A 29 5.85 8.35 9.17
N GLY A 30 5.23 7.80 10.21
CA GLY A 30 4.55 6.51 10.13
C GLY A 30 3.39 6.56 9.14
N GLY A 31 3.03 5.42 8.55
CA GLY A 31 1.81 5.27 7.77
C GLY A 31 1.98 5.23 6.25
N VAL A 32 3.11 5.66 5.68
CA VAL A 32 3.37 5.43 4.24
C VAL A 32 3.89 4.02 4.04
N GLY A 33 3.25 3.27 3.14
CA GLY A 33 3.58 1.89 2.80
C GLY A 33 2.71 0.83 3.49
N ASP A 34 1.91 1.24 4.48
CA ASP A 34 0.97 0.34 5.15
C ASP A 34 -0.08 -0.18 4.16
N PRO A 35 -0.52 -1.45 4.29
CA PRO A 35 -1.58 -1.98 3.43
C PRO A 35 -2.88 -1.22 3.68
N CYS A 36 -3.64 -0.97 2.61
CA CYS A 36 -5.00 -0.45 2.69
C CYS A 36 -5.90 -1.16 1.70
N THR A 37 -7.19 -1.26 2.04
CA THR A 37 -8.25 -1.73 1.16
C THR A 37 -9.10 -0.54 0.75
N PRO A 38 -9.17 -0.17 -0.55
CA PRO A 38 -10.01 0.93 -1.00
C PRO A 38 -11.49 0.72 -0.70
N GLU A 39 -12.21 1.80 -0.40
CA GLU A 39 -13.63 1.74 0.01
C GLU A 39 -14.55 1.13 -1.07
N ASP A 40 -14.21 1.28 -2.36
CA ASP A 40 -14.96 0.66 -3.47
C ASP A 40 -15.02 -0.87 -3.32
N GLU A 41 -14.02 -1.50 -2.70
CA GLU A 41 -14.03 -2.94 -2.50
C GLU A 41 -15.11 -3.43 -1.53
N TYR A 42 -15.68 -2.56 -0.70
CA TYR A 42 -16.79 -2.98 0.17
C TYR A 42 -18.12 -3.13 -0.58
N ALA A 43 -18.19 -2.70 -1.84
CA ALA A 43 -19.33 -2.97 -2.71
C ALA A 43 -19.21 -4.35 -3.36
N ALA A 44 -20.24 -5.18 -3.17
CA ALA A 44 -20.27 -6.57 -3.68
C ALA A 44 -20.29 -6.68 -5.22
N ASP A 45 -20.67 -5.60 -5.91
CA ASP A 45 -20.73 -5.50 -7.37
C ASP A 45 -19.52 -4.78 -7.99
N PHE A 46 -18.52 -4.41 -7.18
CA PHE A 46 -17.28 -3.82 -7.69
C PHE A 46 -16.39 -4.87 -8.36
N THR A 47 -16.20 -4.72 -9.68
CA THR A 47 -15.41 -5.66 -10.51
C THR A 47 -13.90 -5.55 -10.30
N GLY A 48 -13.43 -4.49 -9.64
CA GLY A 48 -12.03 -4.22 -9.37
C GLY A 48 -11.44 -3.06 -10.17
N TYR A 49 -10.18 -2.77 -9.88
CA TYR A 49 -9.39 -1.74 -10.54
C TYR A 49 -8.80 -2.24 -11.88
N SER A 50 -8.29 -1.29 -12.66
CA SER A 50 -7.66 -1.52 -13.96
C SER A 50 -6.21 -1.07 -13.88
N VAL A 51 -5.32 -1.82 -14.51
CA VAL A 51 -3.89 -1.49 -14.55
C VAL A 51 -3.62 -0.12 -15.20
N GLU A 52 -4.54 0.37 -16.02
CA GLU A 52 -4.38 1.61 -16.79
C GLU A 52 -4.69 2.87 -15.99
N GLN A 53 -5.22 2.73 -14.76
CA GLN A 53 -5.64 3.86 -13.95
C GLN A 53 -4.82 4.02 -12.67
N VAL A 54 -4.74 5.26 -12.23
CA VAL A 54 -4.39 5.64 -10.87
C VAL A 54 -5.67 6.10 -10.17
N ASN A 55 -5.95 5.53 -9.01
CA ASN A 55 -6.99 6.00 -8.10
C ASN A 55 -6.36 6.46 -6.79
N VAL A 56 -6.78 7.64 -6.33
CA VAL A 56 -6.33 8.22 -5.07
C VAL A 56 -7.54 8.39 -4.19
N GLU A 57 -7.67 7.53 -3.20
CA GLU A 57 -8.70 7.66 -2.19
C GLU A 57 -8.22 8.60 -1.09
N SER A 58 -8.83 9.78 -1.03
CA SER A 58 -8.63 10.71 0.09
C SER A 58 -9.52 10.33 1.27
N LYS A 59 -9.08 10.70 2.48
CA LYS A 59 -9.79 10.48 3.76
C LYS A 59 -9.90 9.03 4.20
N SER A 60 -9.09 8.13 3.63
CA SER A 60 -9.03 6.73 4.05
C SER A 60 -8.75 6.63 5.56
N PHE A 61 -9.54 5.83 6.27
CA PHE A 61 -9.40 5.64 7.73
C PHE A 61 -8.30 4.64 8.09
N GLN A 62 -7.91 3.79 7.15
CA GLN A 62 -6.84 2.80 7.32
C GLN A 62 -5.45 3.46 7.27
N CYS A 63 -5.34 4.59 6.58
CA CYS A 63 -4.08 5.29 6.39
C CYS A 63 -3.94 6.46 7.36
N LEU A 64 -2.86 6.47 8.15
CA LEU A 64 -2.53 7.60 9.02
C LEU A 64 -2.40 8.91 8.21
N THR A 65 -1.89 8.80 6.98
CA THR A 65 -1.76 9.88 5.99
C THR A 65 -3.08 10.25 5.30
N ARG A 66 -4.16 9.50 5.54
CA ARG A 66 -5.48 9.64 4.91
C ARG A 66 -5.52 9.39 3.42
N VAL A 67 -4.47 8.83 2.82
CA VAL A 67 -4.42 8.55 1.38
C VAL A 67 -4.17 7.07 1.15
N CYS A 68 -5.16 6.36 0.61
CA CYS A 68 -4.95 5.04 0.03
C CYS A 68 -4.70 5.20 -1.47
N LEU A 69 -3.49 4.88 -1.92
CA LEU A 69 -3.09 4.99 -3.31
C LEU A 69 -3.29 3.64 -3.99
N VAL A 70 -4.04 3.63 -5.09
CA VAL A 70 -4.16 2.50 -6.01
C VAL A 70 -3.46 2.88 -7.30
N ASN A 71 -2.24 2.40 -7.47
CA ASN A 71 -1.36 2.82 -8.56
C ASN A 71 -1.23 1.72 -9.62
N HIS A 72 -1.93 1.85 -10.75
CA HIS A 72 -1.87 0.89 -11.86
C HIS A 72 -2.09 -0.56 -11.40
N PHE A 73 -3.17 -0.78 -10.66
CA PHE A 73 -3.50 -2.06 -10.04
C PHE A 73 -4.66 -2.74 -10.77
N GLN A 74 -4.60 -4.06 -10.92
CA GLN A 74 -5.66 -4.85 -11.57
C GLN A 74 -6.38 -5.69 -10.53
N GLY A 75 -7.72 -5.69 -10.57
CA GLY A 75 -8.56 -6.52 -9.71
C GLY A 75 -8.81 -5.90 -8.34
N ARG A 76 -8.96 -6.74 -7.31
CA ARG A 76 -9.28 -6.34 -5.93
C ARG A 76 -8.14 -6.77 -4.99
N VAL A 77 -7.78 -5.93 -4.03
CA VAL A 77 -6.80 -6.22 -2.97
C VAL A 77 -7.22 -7.46 -2.21
N SER A 78 -8.51 -7.55 -1.87
CA SER A 78 -9.11 -8.68 -1.15
C SER A 78 -9.30 -9.95 -1.99
N CYS A 79 -9.04 -9.90 -3.30
CA CYS A 79 -9.21 -11.04 -4.20
C CYS A 79 -8.03 -11.22 -5.18
N PRO A 80 -6.86 -11.67 -4.69
CA PRO A 80 -5.64 -11.81 -5.50
C PRO A 80 -5.80 -12.67 -6.75
N TYR A 81 -6.56 -13.75 -6.65
CA TYR A 81 -6.75 -14.71 -7.73
C TYR A 81 -7.99 -14.43 -8.58
N GLY A 82 -8.74 -13.37 -8.25
CA GLY A 82 -10.00 -13.05 -8.92
C GLY A 82 -11.08 -14.09 -8.69
N GLN A 83 -12.16 -13.98 -9.48
CA GLN A 83 -13.21 -14.98 -9.59
C GLN A 83 -13.86 -14.90 -10.97
N THR A 84 -14.38 -16.03 -11.46
CA THR A 84 -15.14 -16.07 -12.71
C THR A 84 -16.62 -15.71 -12.47
N GLU A 85 -17.34 -15.38 -13.54
CA GLU A 85 -18.81 -15.20 -13.47
C GLU A 85 -19.50 -16.50 -13.01
N GLU A 86 -19.01 -17.66 -13.43
CA GLU A 86 -19.55 -18.96 -13.00
C GLU A 86 -19.40 -19.15 -11.48
N THR A 87 -18.24 -18.81 -10.92
CA THR A 87 -18.00 -18.84 -9.47
C THR A 87 -18.92 -17.86 -8.74
N ALA A 88 -19.09 -16.64 -9.28
CA ALA A 88 -19.98 -15.63 -8.72
C ALA A 88 -21.44 -16.11 -8.67
N GLU A 89 -21.93 -16.71 -9.76
CA GLU A 89 -23.28 -17.26 -9.85
C GLU A 89 -23.50 -18.44 -8.90
N LYS A 90 -22.53 -19.36 -8.79
CA LYS A 90 -22.61 -20.50 -7.86
C LYS A 90 -22.74 -20.04 -6.40
N CYS A 91 -22.01 -18.99 -6.02
CA CYS A 91 -22.01 -18.47 -4.65
C CYS A 91 -23.24 -17.62 -4.29
N LYS A 92 -24.20 -17.43 -5.20
CA LYS A 92 -25.52 -16.90 -4.84
C LYS A 92 -26.30 -17.89 -3.98
N ASP A 93 -26.01 -19.19 -4.11
CA ASP A 93 -26.47 -20.20 -3.18
C ASP A 93 -25.41 -20.39 -2.08
N PRO A 94 -25.70 -19.99 -0.83
CA PRO A 94 -24.73 -20.10 0.28
C PRO A 94 -24.32 -21.54 0.56
N ALA A 95 -25.10 -22.56 0.15
CA ALA A 95 -24.73 -23.96 0.30
C ALA A 95 -23.51 -24.35 -0.55
N ASN A 96 -23.32 -23.72 -1.72
CA ASN A 96 -22.16 -24.01 -2.59
C ASN A 96 -20.87 -23.43 -2.01
N CYS A 97 -20.97 -22.26 -1.37
CA CYS A 97 -19.82 -21.50 -0.88
C CYS A 97 -19.79 -21.46 0.64
N MET A 98 -20.06 -22.59 1.30
CA MET A 98 -19.78 -22.73 2.74
C MET A 98 -18.27 -22.77 3.01
N PRO A 99 -17.79 -22.20 4.14
CA PRO A 99 -16.39 -22.30 4.55
C PRO A 99 -15.83 -23.73 4.42
N GLY A 100 -14.73 -23.87 3.68
CA GLY A 100 -14.08 -25.14 3.39
C GLY A 100 -14.49 -25.84 2.08
N SER A 101 -15.48 -25.32 1.34
CA SER A 101 -15.79 -25.85 0.00
C SER A 101 -14.78 -25.38 -1.06
N PRO A 102 -14.63 -26.10 -2.19
CA PRO A 102 -13.81 -25.63 -3.31
C PRO A 102 -14.29 -24.28 -3.88
N ASP A 103 -15.60 -24.09 -4.03
CA ASP A 103 -16.17 -22.82 -4.51
C ASP A 103 -15.98 -21.69 -3.50
N TYR A 104 -15.94 -21.98 -2.19
CA TYR A 104 -15.55 -21.02 -1.16
C TYR A 104 -14.12 -20.54 -1.35
N ALA A 105 -13.17 -21.44 -1.64
CA ALA A 105 -11.77 -21.08 -1.81
C ALA A 105 -11.54 -20.24 -3.09
N ALA A 106 -12.31 -20.53 -4.14
CA ALA A 106 -12.24 -19.83 -5.43
C ALA A 106 -13.00 -18.49 -5.46
N SER A 107 -13.93 -18.25 -4.54
CA SER A 107 -14.74 -17.02 -4.53
C SER A 107 -14.06 -15.86 -3.79
N CYS A 108 -14.25 -14.67 -4.32
CA CYS A 108 -13.95 -13.41 -3.66
C CYS A 108 -15.01 -13.12 -2.58
N ARG A 109 -14.62 -12.32 -1.60
CA ARG A 109 -15.48 -11.85 -0.51
C ARG A 109 -15.39 -10.33 -0.35
N VAL A 110 -16.39 -9.77 0.31
CA VAL A 110 -16.33 -8.40 0.83
C VAL A 110 -15.20 -8.34 1.88
N PRO A 111 -14.33 -7.31 1.87
CA PRO A 111 -13.22 -7.24 2.80
C PRO A 111 -13.69 -7.28 4.25
N GLY A 112 -12.98 -8.04 5.09
CA GLY A 112 -13.32 -8.20 6.51
C GLY A 112 -14.50 -9.14 6.80
N GLN A 113 -15.11 -9.76 5.79
CA GLN A 113 -16.17 -10.75 5.98
C GLN A 113 -15.68 -12.18 5.77
N ASP A 114 -16.30 -13.15 6.45
CA ASP A 114 -15.94 -14.56 6.34
C ASP A 114 -16.59 -15.25 5.12
N GLY A 115 -17.54 -14.58 4.45
CA GLY A 115 -18.26 -15.12 3.29
C GLY A 115 -19.38 -16.08 3.65
N SER A 116 -19.68 -16.32 4.92
CA SER A 116 -20.70 -17.29 5.31
C SER A 116 -22.12 -16.89 4.85
N GLN A 117 -22.37 -15.59 4.67
CA GLN A 117 -23.62 -15.07 4.11
C GLN A 117 -23.48 -14.68 2.64
N VAL A 118 -24.62 -14.54 1.94
CA VAL A 118 -24.65 -14.15 0.52
C VAL A 118 -24.19 -12.71 0.34
N GLU A 119 -24.53 -11.81 1.26
CA GLU A 119 -24.11 -10.40 1.29
C GLU A 119 -22.61 -10.21 1.49
N ASP A 120 -21.91 -11.20 2.04
CA ASP A 120 -20.46 -11.19 2.22
C ASP A 120 -19.72 -11.59 0.92
N ARG A 121 -20.45 -11.92 -0.14
CA ARG A 121 -19.90 -12.41 -1.41
C ARG A 121 -19.85 -11.33 -2.45
N ILE A 122 -18.84 -11.44 -3.31
CA ILE A 122 -18.77 -10.67 -4.54
C ILE A 122 -19.63 -11.35 -5.59
N SER A 123 -20.55 -10.58 -6.16
CA SER A 123 -21.60 -11.08 -7.04
C SER A 123 -21.26 -10.98 -8.53
N VAL A 124 -20.07 -10.49 -8.86
CA VAL A 124 -19.59 -10.22 -10.22
C VAL A 124 -18.23 -10.88 -10.50
N ALA A 125 -17.89 -11.12 -11.75
CA ALA A 125 -16.53 -11.51 -12.12
C ALA A 125 -15.48 -10.46 -11.67
N VAL A 126 -14.33 -10.94 -11.20
CA VAL A 126 -13.18 -10.11 -10.79
C VAL A 126 -11.94 -10.63 -11.49
N ARG A 127 -11.21 -9.73 -12.16
CA ARG A 127 -9.93 -10.10 -12.77
C ARG A 127 -8.89 -10.42 -11.71
N PRO A 128 -8.04 -11.45 -11.90
CA PRO A 128 -6.92 -11.70 -11.02
C PRO A 128 -5.95 -10.51 -11.02
N GLN A 129 -5.19 -10.36 -9.92
CA GLN A 129 -4.10 -9.38 -9.87
C GLN A 129 -2.99 -9.77 -10.85
N ARG A 130 -2.08 -8.83 -11.15
CA ARG A 130 -0.84 -9.14 -11.87
C ARG A 130 0.26 -9.44 -10.86
N VAL A 131 1.08 -10.47 -11.09
CA VAL A 131 2.07 -10.92 -10.10
C VAL A 131 3.12 -9.84 -9.81
N GLU A 132 3.42 -9.02 -10.80
CA GLU A 132 4.43 -7.96 -10.76
C GLU A 132 3.85 -6.68 -10.13
N ARG A 133 2.51 -6.61 -10.00
CA ARG A 133 1.74 -5.48 -9.46
C ARG A 133 0.67 -5.93 -8.46
N ARG A 134 1.02 -6.86 -7.58
CA ARG A 134 0.17 -7.25 -6.45
C ARG A 134 -0.13 -6.08 -5.52
N ALA A 135 -1.14 -6.25 -4.67
CA ALA A 135 -1.56 -5.23 -3.71
C ALA A 135 -0.39 -4.65 -2.89
N ASP A 136 0.51 -5.47 -2.34
CA ASP A 136 1.67 -5.03 -1.54
C ASP A 136 2.66 -4.10 -2.28
N ARG A 137 2.57 -4.04 -3.61
CA ARG A 137 3.41 -3.25 -4.52
C ARG A 137 2.67 -2.07 -5.15
N ALA A 138 1.34 -2.12 -5.23
CA ALA A 138 0.54 -1.19 -6.02
C ALA A 138 -0.60 -0.52 -5.24
N VAL A 139 -1.00 -1.07 -4.09
CA VAL A 139 -2.06 -0.54 -3.23
C VAL A 139 -1.56 -0.42 -1.79
N TYR A 140 -1.37 0.81 -1.33
CA TYR A 140 -0.86 1.10 -0.01
C TYR A 140 -1.16 2.53 0.40
N CYS A 141 -1.07 2.77 1.69
CA CYS A 141 -1.12 4.10 2.24
C CYS A 141 0.04 4.93 1.68
N SER A 142 -0.28 6.02 1.01
CA SER A 142 0.70 6.94 0.42
C SER A 142 0.50 8.32 1.05
N CYS A 143 1.18 9.31 0.51
CA CYS A 143 1.01 10.69 0.90
C CYS A 143 1.29 11.59 -0.32
N ARG A 144 0.58 12.71 -0.40
CA ARG A 144 0.83 13.73 -1.41
C ARG A 144 2.13 14.45 -1.07
N CYS A 145 3.07 14.52 -2.00
CA CYS A 145 4.42 15.06 -1.76
C CYS A 145 4.73 16.31 -2.60
N ALA A 146 3.98 16.54 -3.68
CA ALA A 146 4.02 17.79 -4.44
C ALA A 146 2.71 17.99 -5.21
N GLY A 147 2.44 19.21 -5.67
CA GLY A 147 1.24 19.50 -6.44
C GLY A 147 1.05 21.01 -6.65
N PRO A 148 0.06 21.39 -7.46
CA PRO A 148 -0.22 22.79 -7.79
C PRO A 148 -0.95 23.55 -6.67
N ASP A 149 -1.54 22.86 -5.68
CA ASP A 149 -2.30 23.48 -4.58
C ASP A 149 -1.35 23.91 -3.45
N PRO A 150 -1.10 25.21 -3.23
CA PRO A 150 -0.20 25.67 -2.18
C PRO A 150 -0.74 25.48 -0.76
N ASN A 151 -2.04 25.18 -0.61
CA ASN A 151 -2.70 25.01 0.69
C ASN A 151 -2.87 23.53 1.08
N ALA A 152 -2.45 22.60 0.22
CA ALA A 152 -2.48 21.19 0.53
C ALA A 152 -1.41 20.80 1.55
N ASN A 153 -1.71 19.77 2.34
CA ASN A 153 -0.72 19.16 3.22
C ASN A 153 0.17 18.23 2.38
N TYR A 154 1.43 18.62 2.21
CA TYR A 154 2.45 17.79 1.59
C TYR A 154 3.33 17.14 2.67
N CYS A 155 3.86 15.96 2.37
CA CYS A 155 4.88 15.32 3.20
C CYS A 155 6.15 15.01 2.41
N GLU A 156 7.23 14.79 3.14
CA GLU A 156 8.45 14.17 2.63
C GLU A 156 8.25 12.66 2.55
N CYS A 157 8.62 12.06 1.42
CA CYS A 157 8.53 10.62 1.26
C CYS A 157 9.60 9.92 2.11
N PRO A 158 9.24 8.89 2.91
CA PRO A 158 10.20 8.17 3.74
C PRO A 158 11.12 7.29 2.91
N SER A 159 12.08 6.64 3.58
CA SER A 159 13.04 5.74 2.95
C SER A 159 12.33 4.63 2.18
N GLY A 160 12.83 4.33 0.98
CA GLY A 160 12.21 3.34 0.11
C GLY A 160 11.03 3.87 -0.70
N PHE A 161 10.72 5.18 -0.64
CA PHE A 161 9.71 5.84 -1.47
C PHE A 161 10.31 7.01 -2.26
N THR A 162 9.72 7.31 -3.40
CA THR A 162 10.08 8.46 -4.25
C THR A 162 8.83 9.27 -4.57
N CYS A 163 8.93 10.60 -4.51
CA CYS A 163 7.86 11.50 -4.94
C CYS A 163 7.70 11.44 -6.47
N ARG A 164 6.53 11.01 -6.95
CA ARG A 164 6.24 10.85 -8.39
C ARG A 164 4.91 11.47 -8.74
N GLU A 165 4.87 12.18 -9.86
CA GLU A 165 3.63 12.67 -10.46
C GLU A 165 2.81 11.49 -10.97
N LEU A 166 1.55 11.41 -10.53
CA LEU A 166 0.64 10.31 -10.89
C LEU A 166 -0.72 10.78 -11.38
N VAL A 167 -1.16 11.98 -10.97
CA VAL A 167 -2.48 12.52 -11.32
C VAL A 167 -2.28 13.85 -12.02
N ASP A 168 -2.53 13.86 -13.32
CA ASP A 168 -2.43 15.07 -14.13
C ASP A 168 -3.50 16.10 -13.74
N ASN A 169 -3.15 17.38 -13.81
CA ASN A 169 -4.12 18.46 -13.68
C ASN A 169 -4.81 18.69 -15.03
N LEU A 170 -5.86 17.92 -15.32
CA LEU A 170 -6.62 18.04 -16.57
C LEU A 170 -7.64 19.20 -16.57
N GLY A 171 -7.75 19.99 -15.50
CA GLY A 171 -8.72 21.09 -15.42
C GLY A 171 -10.19 20.66 -15.35
N VAL A 172 -10.45 19.39 -15.01
CA VAL A 172 -11.79 18.79 -14.88
C VAL A 172 -11.88 17.90 -13.65
N GLY A 173 -12.75 18.25 -12.70
CA GLY A 173 -13.34 17.36 -11.69
C GLY A 173 -12.43 16.74 -10.61
N ARG A 174 -11.10 16.80 -10.76
CA ARG A 174 -10.11 16.22 -9.83
C ARG A 174 -8.94 17.16 -9.49
N GLU A 175 -9.08 18.45 -9.78
CA GLU A 175 -8.00 19.44 -9.56
C GLU A 175 -7.41 19.41 -8.14
N GLN A 176 -8.22 19.04 -7.15
CA GLN A 176 -7.81 18.97 -5.75
C GLN A 176 -6.90 17.77 -5.42
N LEU A 177 -6.86 16.75 -6.27
CA LEU A 177 -6.02 15.55 -6.12
C LEU A 177 -4.93 15.45 -7.20
N ALA A 178 -4.85 16.41 -8.13
CA ALA A 178 -3.76 16.47 -9.08
C ALA A 178 -2.42 16.67 -8.37
N GLY A 179 -1.38 15.93 -8.76
CA GLY A 179 -0.04 16.10 -8.21
C GLY A 179 0.74 14.80 -8.04
N SER A 180 1.72 14.88 -7.15
CA SER A 180 2.69 13.83 -6.88
C SER A 180 2.44 13.14 -5.55
N TYR A 181 2.72 11.84 -5.53
CA TYR A 181 2.53 10.96 -4.39
C TYR A 181 3.77 10.13 -4.13
N CYS A 182 3.93 9.69 -2.88
CA CYS A 182 5.03 8.80 -2.49
C CYS A 182 4.80 7.40 -3.05
N VAL A 183 5.64 7.00 -4.01
CA VAL A 183 5.59 5.69 -4.66
C VAL A 183 6.75 4.82 -4.19
N LYS A 184 6.44 3.58 -3.81
CA LYS A 184 7.42 2.59 -3.36
C LYS A 184 8.48 2.34 -4.44
N ASN A 185 9.75 2.37 -4.06
CA ASN A 185 10.86 2.21 -4.98
C ASN A 185 10.83 0.81 -5.62
N GLY A 186 11.16 0.72 -6.92
CA GLY A 186 11.11 -0.52 -7.69
C GLY A 186 9.70 -1.03 -8.00
N THR A 187 8.66 -0.22 -7.81
CA THR A 187 7.26 -0.56 -8.16
C THR A 187 6.67 0.34 -9.25
N GLN A 188 7.52 1.11 -9.93
CA GLN A 188 7.11 1.99 -11.02
C GLN A 188 6.31 1.19 -12.06
N TYR A 189 5.26 1.82 -12.58
CA TYR A 189 4.48 1.21 -13.65
C TYR A 189 5.23 1.37 -14.97
N GLU A 190 5.39 0.26 -15.67
CA GLU A 190 5.98 0.18 -17.00
C GLU A 190 4.94 -0.46 -17.92
N THR A 191 4.64 0.19 -19.05
CA THR A 191 3.56 -0.21 -19.96
C THR A 191 3.83 -1.56 -20.65
N ASP A 192 5.09 -1.96 -20.77
CA ASP A 192 5.53 -3.16 -21.49
C ASP A 192 5.94 -4.31 -20.55
N SER A 193 5.52 -4.28 -19.28
CA SER A 193 5.81 -5.37 -18.35
C SER A 193 5.08 -6.66 -18.73
N ASP A 194 5.73 -7.81 -18.54
CA ASP A 194 5.11 -9.13 -18.71
C ASP A 194 3.77 -9.22 -18.00
N VAL A 195 2.73 -9.61 -18.75
CA VAL A 195 1.37 -9.74 -18.22
C VAL A 195 1.21 -11.14 -17.65
N ARG A 196 1.74 -11.35 -16.45
CA ARG A 196 1.49 -12.58 -15.70
C ARG A 196 0.42 -12.33 -14.64
N GLU A 197 -0.70 -13.04 -14.75
CA GLU A 197 -1.80 -12.95 -13.80
C GLU A 197 -1.58 -13.92 -12.63
N CYS A 198 -2.18 -13.58 -11.50
CA CYS A 198 -2.24 -14.46 -10.36
C CYS A 198 -3.05 -15.70 -10.72
N ASN A 199 -2.46 -16.87 -10.49
CA ASN A 199 -3.07 -18.16 -10.77
C ASN A 199 -3.13 -18.97 -9.47
N PRO A 200 -4.34 -19.38 -9.01
CA PRO A 200 -4.48 -20.15 -7.79
C PRO A 200 -3.72 -21.48 -7.83
N GLU A 201 -3.62 -22.12 -8.99
CA GLU A 201 -2.90 -23.40 -9.17
C GLU A 201 -1.38 -23.24 -8.99
N GLU A 202 -0.85 -22.05 -9.29
CA GLU A 202 0.57 -21.72 -9.13
C GLU A 202 0.89 -21.17 -7.74
N GLY A 203 -0.11 -20.73 -6.97
CA GLY A 203 0.09 -20.07 -5.68
C GLY A 203 0.94 -18.79 -5.77
N ASN A 204 1.02 -18.18 -6.95
CA ASN A 204 2.00 -17.13 -7.27
C ASN A 204 1.71 -15.76 -6.63
N CYS A 205 0.57 -15.62 -5.94
CA CYS A 205 0.14 -14.41 -5.24
C CYS A 205 -0.18 -14.61 -3.75
N GLY A 206 0.37 -15.66 -3.14
CA GLY A 206 0.26 -15.93 -1.71
C GLY A 206 -0.97 -16.76 -1.32
N GLY A 207 -1.21 -16.94 -0.02
CA GLY A 207 -2.43 -17.58 0.49
C GLY A 207 -2.65 -19.05 0.05
N GLY A 208 -1.60 -19.76 -0.39
CA GLY A 208 -1.71 -21.15 -0.84
C GLY A 208 -2.61 -21.35 -2.07
N GLY A 209 -2.79 -20.32 -2.91
CA GLY A 209 -3.68 -20.41 -4.08
C GLY A 209 -5.15 -20.15 -3.78
N ALA A 210 -5.49 -19.71 -2.57
CA ALA A 210 -6.84 -19.27 -2.22
C ALA A 210 -6.88 -17.75 -2.09
N ASN A 211 -8.03 -17.16 -2.44
CA ASN A 211 -8.29 -15.79 -2.04
C ASN A 211 -8.26 -15.75 -0.50
N PRO A 212 -7.53 -14.79 0.11
CA PRO A 212 -7.23 -14.83 1.53
C PRO A 212 -8.54 -14.93 2.31
N PRO A 213 -8.71 -15.96 3.16
CA PRO A 213 -9.72 -15.88 4.20
C PRO A 213 -9.38 -14.70 5.10
N TYR A 214 -10.41 -14.17 5.75
CA TYR A 214 -10.34 -13.25 6.88
C TYR A 214 -8.99 -13.37 7.63
N ASN A 215 -8.15 -12.34 7.54
CA ASN A 215 -6.96 -12.22 8.39
C ASN A 215 -7.40 -11.50 9.67
N ASP A 216 -7.34 -12.22 10.80
CA ASP A 216 -7.16 -11.63 12.13
C ASP A 216 -5.84 -10.85 12.20
#